data_AF-D2DSS0-F1
#
_entry.id   AF-D2DSS0-F1
#
_cell.length_a   1.000
_cell.length_b   1.000
_cell.length_c   1.000
_cell.angle_alpha   90.00
_cell.angle_beta   90.00
_cell.angle_gamma   90.00
#
_symmetry.space_group_name_H-M   'P 1'
#
loop_
_entity.id
_entity.type
_entity.pdbx_description
1 polymer ?
#
loop_
_entity_poly.entity_id
_entity_poly.type
_entity_poly.pdbx_seq_one_letter_code
_entity_poly.pdbx_strand_id
1 'polypeptide(L)'
;TSVRTVTHYLQLVRSGAFGQYDFGRMSNLAHYGSFTPPHYDLSHVTVPVGLFWSSADWLAAPQDVARLQSLLPNVVLSLEV
;
A
#
# COMPACT_ATOMS: atom_id res chain seq x y z
N THR A 1 -13.01 3.31 12.25
CA THR A 1 -11.56 3.01 12.42
C THR A 1 -11.32 2.34 13.76
N SER A 2 -10.40 1.38 13.81
CA SER A 2 -9.93 0.73 15.06
C SER A 2 -8.47 1.06 15.35
N VAL A 3 -8.02 0.85 16.59
CA VAL A 3 -6.59 0.98 16.97
C VAL A 3 -5.70 0.19 16.02
N ARG A 4 -6.09 -1.05 15.68
CA ARG A 4 -5.34 -1.89 14.73
C ARG A 4 -5.19 -1.22 13.37
N THR A 5 -6.22 -0.53 12.88
CA THR A 5 -6.18 0.16 11.56
C THR A 5 -5.15 1.29 11.58
N VAL A 6 -5.13 2.10 12.66
CA VAL A 6 -4.17 3.20 12.83
C VAL A 6 -2.75 2.65 12.99
N THR A 7 -2.58 1.61 13.82
CA THR A 7 -1.28 0.94 13.98
C THR A 7 -0.78 0.37 12.66
N HIS A 8 -1.66 -0.20 11.84
CA HIS A 8 -1.28 -0.74 10.54
C HIS A 8 -0.77 0.38 9.62
N TYR A 9 -1.48 1.50 9.57
CA TYR A 9 -1.04 2.65 8.77
C TYR A 9 0.37 3.11 9.17
N LEU A 10 0.67 3.16 10.48
CA LEU A 10 2.01 3.44 10.98
C LEU A 10 3.05 2.38 10.58
N GLN A 11 2.67 1.09 10.49
CA GLN A 11 3.57 0.04 9.98
C GLN A 11 3.90 0.26 8.49
N LEU A 12 2.91 0.66 7.68
CA LEU A 12 3.12 0.97 6.27
C LEU A 12 4.06 2.18 6.10
N VAL A 13 3.83 3.26 6.86
CA VAL A 13 4.70 4.45 6.86
C VAL A 13 6.13 4.10 7.29
N ARG A 14 6.30 3.28 8.35
CA ARG A 14 7.63 2.90 8.84
C ARG A 14 8.38 1.96 7.90
N SER A 15 7.69 1.03 7.26
CA SER A 15 8.31 0.04 6.37
C SER A 15 8.51 0.54 4.94
N GLY A 16 7.73 1.53 4.51
CA GLY A 16 7.71 1.98 3.11
C GLY A 16 7.21 0.93 2.13
N ALA A 17 6.53 -0.10 2.64
CA ALA A 17 6.06 -1.25 1.89
C ALA A 17 4.55 -1.42 2.02
N PHE A 18 3.91 -1.88 0.94
CA PHE A 18 2.49 -2.19 0.92
C PHE A 18 2.29 -3.69 1.19
N GLY A 19 1.71 -4.02 2.34
CA GLY A 19 1.59 -5.41 2.77
C GLY A 19 0.60 -5.60 3.90
N GLN A 20 0.47 -6.85 4.34
CA GLN A 20 -0.47 -7.24 5.39
C GLN A 20 -0.02 -6.74 6.78
N TYR A 21 -0.92 -6.82 7.77
CA TYR A 21 -0.64 -6.39 9.14
C TYR A 21 0.52 -7.18 9.75
N ASP A 22 1.47 -6.48 10.37
CA ASP A 22 2.54 -7.13 11.13
C ASP A 22 2.06 -7.41 12.56
N PHE A 23 1.84 -8.69 12.88
CA PHE A 23 1.45 -9.15 14.22
C PHE A 23 2.65 -9.38 15.15
N GLY A 24 3.87 -9.13 14.68
CA GLY A 24 5.12 -9.53 15.32
C GLY A 24 5.55 -10.94 14.91
N ARG A 25 6.86 -11.20 15.01
CA ARG A 25 7.55 -12.37 14.42
C ARG A 25 6.84 -13.72 14.62
N MET A 26 6.50 -14.09 15.85
CA MET A 26 5.89 -15.40 16.14
C MET A 26 4.44 -15.48 15.69
N SER A 27 3.69 -14.39 15.86
CA SER A 27 2.32 -14.31 15.39
C SER A 27 2.25 -14.33 13.87
N ASN A 28 3.15 -13.65 13.16
CA ASN A 28 3.26 -13.73 11.71
C ASN A 28 3.52 -15.15 11.25
N LEU A 29 4.39 -15.90 11.93
CA LEU A 29 4.64 -17.29 11.58
C LEU A 29 3.35 -18.13 11.69
N ALA A 30 2.58 -17.93 12.76
CA ALA A 30 1.30 -18.61 12.94
C ALA A 30 0.22 -18.18 11.92
N HIS A 31 0.17 -16.90 11.56
CA HIS A 31 -0.83 -16.34 10.65
C HIS A 31 -0.51 -16.56 9.16
N TYR A 32 0.76 -16.46 8.80
CA TYR A 32 1.22 -16.38 7.40
C TYR A 32 2.20 -17.49 7.01
N GLY A 33 2.68 -18.29 7.96
CA GLY A 33 3.77 -19.25 7.70
C GLY A 33 5.13 -18.59 7.45
N SER A 34 5.27 -17.28 7.70
CA SER A 34 6.49 -16.50 7.52
C SER A 34 6.71 -15.58 8.71
N PHE A 35 7.98 -15.25 9.02
CA PHE A 35 8.31 -14.32 10.09
C PHE A 35 7.93 -12.86 9.79
N THR A 36 7.75 -12.51 8.51
CA THR A 36 7.35 -11.19 8.04
C THR A 36 6.01 -11.25 7.30
N PRO A 37 5.19 -10.20 7.37
CA PRO A 37 3.93 -10.16 6.62
C PRO A 37 4.20 -10.17 5.11
N PRO A 38 3.38 -10.85 4.31
CA PRO A 38 3.50 -10.82 2.86
C PRO A 38 3.09 -9.44 2.29
N HIS A 39 3.71 -9.07 1.17
CA HIS A 39 3.36 -7.88 0.41
C HIS A 39 2.14 -8.13 -0.49
N TYR A 40 1.39 -7.07 -0.78
CA TYR A 40 0.37 -7.14 -1.82
C TYR A 40 1.02 -6.92 -3.18
N ASP A 41 0.85 -7.88 -4.08
CA ASP A 41 1.35 -7.78 -5.45
C ASP A 41 0.38 -6.95 -6.31
N LEU A 42 0.80 -5.73 -6.64
CA LEU A 42 0.01 -4.80 -7.44
C LEU A 42 -0.07 -5.21 -8.92
N SER A 43 0.77 -6.14 -9.39
CA SER A 43 0.66 -6.69 -10.75
C SER A 43 -0.63 -7.50 -10.95
N HIS A 44 -1.26 -7.95 -9.87
CA HIS A 44 -2.55 -8.64 -9.92
C HIS A 44 -3.75 -7.71 -10.11
N VAL A 45 -3.56 -6.38 -10.07
CA VAL A 45 -4.62 -5.40 -10.32
C VAL A 45 -4.81 -5.23 -11.84
N THR A 46 -5.57 -6.12 -12.45
CA THR A 46 -5.76 -6.16 -13.92
C THR A 46 -6.86 -5.23 -14.43
N VAL A 47 -7.74 -4.75 -13.56
CA VAL A 47 -8.82 -3.83 -13.92
C VAL A 47 -8.27 -2.48 -14.39
N PRO A 48 -8.93 -1.77 -15.32
CA PRO A 48 -8.55 -0.41 -15.69
C PRO A 48 -8.62 0.53 -14.47
N VAL A 49 -7.52 1.26 -14.20
CA VAL A 49 -7.41 2.17 -13.07
C VAL A 49 -7.29 3.62 -13.55
N GLY A 50 -8.10 4.51 -12.98
CA GLY A 50 -7.92 5.96 -13.07
C GLY A 50 -7.39 6.51 -11.74
N LEU A 51 -6.30 7.27 -11.79
CA LEU A 51 -5.71 7.96 -10.64
C LEU A 51 -6.06 9.45 -10.69
N PHE A 52 -6.63 9.96 -9.61
CA PHE A 52 -6.86 11.38 -9.38
C PHE A 52 -6.09 11.77 -8.12
N TRP A 53 -5.19 12.73 -8.24
CA TRP A 53 -4.28 13.11 -7.15
C TRP A 53 -4.04 14.61 -7.15
N SER A 54 -3.46 15.17 -6.10
CA SER A 54 -3.17 16.61 -6.01
C SER A 54 -1.80 16.84 -5.42
N SER A 55 -1.06 17.84 -5.91
CA SER A 55 0.24 18.23 -5.32
C SER A 55 0.14 18.76 -3.90
N ALA A 56 -1.05 19.19 -3.46
CA ALA A 56 -1.32 19.62 -2.10
C ALA A 56 -1.72 18.47 -1.15
N ASP A 57 -1.84 17.23 -1.64
CA ASP A 57 -2.18 16.09 -0.80
C ASP A 57 -0.94 15.59 -0.06
N TRP A 58 -0.91 15.83 1.25
CA TRP A 58 0.16 15.44 2.15
C TRP A 58 0.11 13.97 2.58
N LEU A 59 -1.00 13.28 2.34
CA LEU A 59 -1.19 11.87 2.68
C LEU A 59 -0.96 10.96 1.47
N ALA A 60 -1.50 11.34 0.31
CA ALA A 60 -1.26 10.71 -0.98
C ALA A 60 -0.27 11.56 -1.80
N ALA A 61 0.93 11.72 -1.26
CA ALA A 61 1.94 12.58 -1.86
C ALA A 61 2.22 12.19 -3.33
N PRO A 62 2.51 13.16 -4.22
CA PRO A 62 2.75 12.90 -5.64
C PRO A 62 3.81 11.82 -5.90
N GLN A 63 4.83 11.72 -5.03
CA GLN A 63 5.88 10.71 -5.13
C GLN A 63 5.34 9.30 -4.90
N ASP A 64 4.42 9.13 -3.93
CA ASP A 64 3.80 7.84 -3.64
C ASP A 64 2.80 7.43 -4.72
N VAL A 65 2.07 8.40 -5.28
CA VAL A 65 1.19 8.17 -6.44
C VAL A 65 1.99 7.77 -7.67
N ALA A 66 3.11 8.45 -7.97
CA ALA A 66 4.00 8.08 -9.07
C ALA A 66 4.57 6.67 -8.89
N ARG A 67 4.95 6.29 -7.66
CA ARG A 67 5.38 4.92 -7.33
C ARG A 67 4.24 3.93 -7.57
N LEU A 68 3.03 4.19 -7.09
CA LEU A 68 1.86 3.35 -7.31
C LEU A 68 1.57 3.17 -8.81
N GLN A 69 1.60 4.26 -9.58
CA GLN A 69 1.38 4.24 -11.02
C GLN A 69 2.40 3.35 -11.74
N SER A 70 3.67 3.35 -11.32
CA SER A 70 4.71 2.48 -11.91
C SER A 70 4.53 0.98 -11.61
N LEU A 71 3.80 0.63 -10.54
CA LEU A 71 3.60 -0.75 -10.09
C LEU A 71 2.28 -1.36 -10.61
N LEU A 72 1.31 -0.51 -10.98
CA LEU A 72 0.03 -0.94 -11.53
C LEU A 72 0.15 -1.22 -13.04
N PRO A 73 -0.33 -2.38 -13.54
CA PRO A 73 -0.15 -2.75 -14.93
C PRO A 73 -1.14 -2.09 -15.90
N ASN A 74 -2.24 -1.50 -15.41
CA ASN A 74 -3.35 -1.03 -16.24
C ASN A 74 -3.90 0.34 -15.81
N VAL A 75 -3.02 1.33 -15.64
CA VAL A 75 -3.44 2.72 -15.41
C VAL A 75 -3.82 3.36 -16.74
N VAL A 76 -5.11 3.66 -16.91
CA VAL A 76 -5.67 4.26 -18.13
C VAL A 76 -5.82 5.78 -18.05
N LEU A 77 -5.76 6.34 -16.84
CA LEU A 77 -5.84 7.77 -16.58
C LEU A 77 -5.02 8.12 -15.34
N SER A 78 -4.25 9.21 -15.38
CA SER A 78 -3.61 9.83 -14.21
C SER A 78 -3.75 11.34 -14.35
N LEU A 79 -4.51 11.95 -13.45
CA LEU A 79 -4.89 13.37 -13.50
C LEU A 79 -4.59 14.05 -12.16
N GLU A 80 -3.90 15.18 -12.24
CA GLU A 80 -3.77 16.10 -11.11
C GLU A 80 -5.03 17.00 -11.02
N VAL A 81 -5.63 17.10 -9.83
CA VAL A 81 -6.86 17.85 -9.52
C VAL A 81 -6.60 18.94 -8.48
#